data_AF-A0A947VWR3-F1
#
_entry.id   AF-A0A947VWR3-F1
#
_cell.length_a   1.000
_cell.length_b   1.000
_cell.length_c   1.000
_cell.angle_alpha   90.00
_cell.angle_beta   90.00
_cell.angle_gamma   90.00
#
_symmetry.space_group_name_H-M   'P 1'
#
loop_
_entity.id
_entity.type
_entity.pdbx_description
1 polymer ?
#
loop_
_entity_poly.entity_id
_entity_poly.type
_entity_poly.pdbx_seq_one_letter_code
_entity_poly.pdbx_strand_id
1 'polypeptide(L)'
;MELERIRKFIHSVLLLIFGVFEIILLIRITLRLIGASVESSFVKFWYDLSRPIFSFYDGTLGEIVSGKIVFEVDSIIGVIIFIIATLIAVKIVNGVFEPSFKGKMQSFLDSLFKIAEIILGMRLVFKLLGAGKSSFIAILYGISSIFYEPFKGILPTIETESLKFETATLVAIVIIVILDYMSDKLIQEIFKVDTMPTSSNVPQGTMPVGQQNLGGGASVQQQLPTYPVSGQIDGTSVNTGYQSQPQVQQIPQQPVQDPVQQVNSIPQQQTGSNMEQASEPVPGQNYYQEPVDQQSNPENTQTEQFAPNKEPVQGFVPSQSAVDVNFQAQDTVQPSSTSPQDQQPTSQPQNTQVPVNNQPNSYPNTPPPSSQPSAPI
;
A
#
# COMPACT_ATOMS: atom_id res chain seq x y z
N MET A 1 -30.81 -22.90 -4.21
CA MET A 1 -30.12 -23.35 -2.98
C MET A 1 -28.62 -23.57 -3.19
N GLU A 2 -28.18 -24.17 -4.31
CA GLU A 2 -26.74 -24.43 -4.55
C GLU A 2 -25.87 -23.16 -4.65
N LEU A 3 -26.33 -22.12 -5.34
CA LEU A 3 -25.53 -20.89 -5.53
C LEU A 3 -25.17 -20.20 -4.20
N GLU A 4 -26.13 -20.18 -3.27
CA GLU A 4 -25.95 -19.64 -1.92
C GLU A 4 -24.94 -20.43 -1.10
N ARG A 5 -24.93 -21.77 -1.25
CA ARG A 5 -23.93 -22.63 -0.62
C ARG A 5 -22.54 -22.34 -1.17
N ILE A 6 -22.41 -22.25 -2.49
CA ILE A 6 -21.13 -21.99 -3.16
C ILE A 6 -20.58 -20.61 -2.75
N ARG A 7 -21.41 -19.56 -2.74
CA ARG A 7 -21.00 -18.22 -2.31
C ARG A 7 -20.44 -18.23 -0.88
N LYS A 8 -21.17 -18.82 0.06
CA LYS A 8 -20.74 -18.92 1.46
C LYS A 8 -19.45 -19.72 1.61
N PHE A 9 -19.32 -20.82 0.86
CA PHE A 9 -18.10 -21.62 0.85
C PHE A 9 -16.90 -20.81 0.36
N ILE A 10 -17.00 -20.14 -0.78
CA ILE A 10 -15.92 -19.30 -1.34
C ILE A 10 -15.55 -18.19 -0.36
N HIS A 11 -16.54 -17.51 0.21
CA HIS A 11 -16.33 -16.46 1.21
C HIS A 11 -15.52 -16.98 2.42
N SER A 12 -15.91 -18.13 2.98
CA SER A 12 -15.20 -18.75 4.11
C SER A 12 -13.76 -19.14 3.74
N VAL A 13 -13.55 -19.70 2.54
CA VAL A 13 -12.20 -20.09 2.07
C VAL A 13 -11.30 -18.87 1.91
N LEU A 14 -11.82 -17.77 1.34
CA LEU A 14 -11.05 -16.52 1.22
C LEU A 14 -10.65 -15.98 2.58
N LEU A 15 -11.60 -15.84 3.51
CA LEU A 15 -11.30 -15.38 4.87
C LEU A 15 -10.27 -16.26 5.57
N LEU A 16 -10.33 -17.59 5.38
CA LEU A 16 -9.37 -18.51 5.95
C LEU A 16 -7.95 -18.28 5.40
N ILE A 17 -7.80 -18.23 4.08
CA ILE A 17 -6.47 -18.09 3.44
C ILE A 17 -5.83 -16.75 3.83
N PHE A 18 -6.57 -15.66 3.67
CA PHE A 18 -6.07 -14.33 4.01
C PHE A 18 -5.82 -14.18 5.52
N GLY A 19 -6.70 -14.71 6.36
CA GLY A 19 -6.50 -14.70 7.81
C GLY A 19 -5.24 -15.46 8.25
N VAL A 20 -4.90 -16.57 7.58
CA VAL A 20 -3.64 -17.28 7.84
C VAL A 20 -2.42 -16.40 7.48
N PHE A 21 -2.45 -15.70 6.36
CA PHE A 21 -1.38 -14.77 5.99
C PHE A 21 -1.23 -13.62 6.99
N GLU A 22 -2.34 -13.02 7.42
CA GLU A 22 -2.35 -11.97 8.43
C GLU A 22 -1.73 -12.45 9.75
N ILE A 23 -2.10 -13.64 10.23
CA ILE A 23 -1.54 -14.22 11.46
C ILE A 23 -0.03 -14.45 11.33
N ILE A 24 0.44 -15.00 10.19
CA ILE A 24 1.87 -15.21 9.94
C ILE A 24 2.64 -13.88 10.02
N LEU A 25 2.12 -12.82 9.41
CA LEU A 25 2.75 -11.50 9.44
C LEU A 25 2.72 -10.86 10.84
N LEU A 26 1.61 -10.99 11.57
CA LEU A 26 1.50 -10.49 12.94
C LEU A 26 2.48 -11.19 13.88
N ILE A 27 2.68 -12.50 13.72
CA ILE A 27 3.68 -13.24 14.48
C ILE A 27 5.09 -12.74 14.14
N ARG A 28 5.41 -12.55 12.85
CA ARG A 28 6.69 -11.97 12.44
C ARG A 28 6.94 -10.61 13.08
N ILE A 29 5.97 -9.69 12.98
CA ILE A 29 6.05 -8.34 13.57
C ILE A 29 6.30 -8.44 15.07
N THR A 30 5.56 -9.31 15.76
CA THR A 30 5.70 -9.51 17.21
C THR A 30 7.10 -10.00 17.56
N LEU A 31 7.63 -11.00 16.85
CA LEU A 31 8.97 -11.55 17.09
C LEU A 31 10.07 -10.51 16.85
N ARG A 32 9.95 -9.70 15.79
CA ARG A 32 10.89 -8.60 15.50
C ARG A 32 10.83 -7.50 16.56
N LEU A 33 9.62 -7.13 16.98
CA LEU A 33 9.38 -6.06 17.95
C LEU A 33 9.95 -6.40 19.34
N ILE A 34 9.88 -7.67 19.75
CA ILE A 34 10.48 -8.11 21.03
C ILE A 34 11.98 -8.42 20.94
N GLY A 35 12.60 -8.25 19.76
CA GLY A 35 14.00 -8.58 19.53
C GLY A 35 14.30 -10.07 19.68
N ALA A 36 13.39 -10.92 19.21
CA ALA A 36 13.56 -12.38 19.29
C ALA A 36 14.82 -12.83 18.54
N SER A 37 15.56 -13.78 19.13
CA SER A 37 16.82 -14.26 18.56
C SER A 37 16.60 -14.96 17.21
N VAL A 38 17.24 -14.46 16.16
CA VAL A 38 17.24 -15.06 14.81
C VAL A 38 17.85 -16.46 14.76
N GLU A 39 18.69 -16.80 15.74
CA GLU A 39 19.31 -18.11 15.87
C GLU A 39 18.34 -19.18 16.40
N SER A 40 17.20 -18.77 16.96
CA SER A 40 16.17 -19.71 17.43
C SER A 40 15.47 -20.36 16.24
N SER A 41 15.47 -21.70 16.20
CA SER A 41 14.75 -22.47 15.16
C SER A 41 13.27 -22.08 15.06
N PHE A 42 12.63 -21.73 16.18
CA PHE A 42 11.24 -21.27 16.20
C PHE A 42 11.08 -19.92 15.48
N VAL A 43 11.96 -18.95 15.75
CA VAL A 43 11.92 -17.63 15.11
C VAL A 43 12.22 -17.75 13.62
N LYS A 44 13.24 -18.53 13.28
CA LYS A 44 13.61 -18.82 11.88
C LYS A 44 12.46 -19.44 11.10
N PHE A 45 11.74 -20.40 11.68
CA PHE A 45 10.55 -20.99 11.05
C PHE A 45 9.52 -19.93 10.66
N TRP A 46 9.17 -19.01 11.56
CA TRP A 46 8.19 -17.95 11.25
C TRP A 46 8.71 -16.95 10.22
N TYR A 47 9.99 -16.61 10.26
CA TYR A 47 10.59 -15.73 9.26
C TYR A 47 10.61 -16.38 7.89
N ASP A 48 11.02 -17.64 7.78
CA ASP A 48 11.03 -18.40 6.54
C ASP A 48 9.62 -18.61 5.99
N LEU A 49 8.64 -18.88 6.86
CA LEU A 49 7.23 -19.00 6.47
C LEU A 49 6.66 -17.67 5.94
N SER A 50 7.08 -16.55 6.52
CA SER A 50 6.64 -15.21 6.10
C SER A 50 7.36 -14.68 4.86
N ARG A 51 8.54 -15.20 4.50
CA ARG A 51 9.36 -14.71 3.37
C ARG A 51 8.60 -14.55 2.05
N PRO A 52 7.87 -15.56 1.53
CA PRO A 52 7.18 -15.42 0.25
C PRO A 52 6.08 -14.35 0.28
N ILE A 53 5.51 -14.08 1.46
CA ILE A 53 4.50 -13.05 1.66
C ILE A 53 5.17 -11.67 1.72
N PHE A 54 6.27 -11.57 2.49
CA PHE A 54 7.02 -10.34 2.73
C PHE A 54 7.78 -9.82 1.51
N SER A 55 8.33 -10.73 0.69
CA SER A 55 9.18 -10.36 -0.46
C SER A 55 8.49 -9.46 -1.48
N PHE A 56 7.16 -9.39 -1.48
CA PHE A 56 6.41 -8.52 -2.38
C PHE A 56 6.61 -7.03 -2.06
N TYR A 57 6.77 -6.67 -0.79
CA TYR A 57 6.83 -5.29 -0.32
C TYR A 57 8.10 -4.98 0.48
N ASP A 58 9.12 -5.82 0.35
CA ASP A 58 10.45 -5.56 0.90
C ASP A 58 11.04 -4.27 0.30
N GLY A 59 11.56 -3.39 1.15
CA GLY A 59 12.13 -2.11 0.75
C GLY A 59 11.10 -1.06 0.34
N THR A 60 9.84 -1.19 0.76
CA THR A 60 8.84 -0.13 0.55
C THR A 60 9.16 1.10 1.38
N LEU A 61 9.48 0.91 2.66
CA LEU A 61 9.91 1.91 3.63
C LEU A 61 11.18 1.42 4.35
N GLY A 62 11.93 2.35 4.92
CA GLY A 62 13.12 2.02 5.70
C GLY A 62 12.79 1.29 7.01
N GLU A 63 13.74 0.53 7.52
CA GLU A 63 13.66 -0.05 8.87
C GLU A 63 14.04 0.99 9.94
N ILE A 64 13.36 0.96 11.08
CA ILE A 64 13.75 1.74 12.27
C ILE A 64 14.40 0.77 13.26
N VAL A 65 15.70 0.90 13.45
CA VAL A 65 16.49 0.01 14.31
C VAL A 65 16.88 0.73 15.60
N SER A 66 16.61 0.12 16.75
CA SER A 66 17.04 0.59 18.07
C SER A 66 17.55 -0.57 18.92
N GLY A 67 18.87 -0.82 18.85
CA GLY A 67 19.51 -1.95 19.54
C GLY A 67 19.09 -3.29 18.93
N LYS A 68 18.48 -4.17 19.74
CA LYS A 68 17.95 -5.47 19.28
C LYS A 68 16.52 -5.39 18.74
N ILE A 69 15.82 -4.28 18.99
CA ILE A 69 14.45 -4.07 18.52
C ILE A 69 14.54 -3.52 17.10
N VAL A 70 13.90 -4.22 16.17
CA VAL A 70 13.80 -3.82 14.77
C VAL A 70 12.32 -3.60 14.47
N PHE A 71 11.95 -2.36 14.17
CA PHE A 71 10.61 -2.01 13.75
C PHE A 71 10.53 -2.07 12.22
N GLU A 72 10.02 -3.20 11.71
CA GLU A 72 9.82 -3.44 10.28
C GLU A 72 8.52 -2.75 9.81
N VAL A 73 8.62 -1.49 9.37
CA VAL A 73 7.45 -0.75 8.86
C VAL A 73 6.82 -1.45 7.65
N ASP A 74 7.66 -2.08 6.82
CA ASP A 74 7.23 -2.90 5.68
C ASP A 74 6.24 -4.01 6.07
N SER A 75 6.49 -4.71 7.19
CA SER A 75 5.61 -5.78 7.65
C SER A 75 4.23 -5.24 8.07
N ILE A 76 4.17 -4.05 8.68
CA ILE A 76 2.91 -3.40 9.05
C ILE A 76 2.12 -3.00 7.80
N ILE A 77 2.81 -2.42 6.82
CA ILE A 77 2.22 -2.12 5.52
C ILE A 77 1.68 -3.38 4.86
N GLY A 78 2.43 -4.48 4.90
CA GLY A 78 2.00 -5.80 4.44
C GLY A 78 0.67 -6.19 5.05
N VAL A 79 0.52 -6.14 6.38
CA VAL A 79 -0.74 -6.44 7.08
C VAL A 79 -1.88 -5.56 6.58
N ILE A 80 -1.66 -4.24 6.45
CA ILE A 80 -2.68 -3.31 5.95
C ILE A 80 -3.10 -3.69 4.52
N ILE A 81 -2.15 -3.99 3.64
CA ILE A 81 -2.43 -4.41 2.26
C ILE A 81 -3.25 -5.70 2.25
N PHE A 82 -2.91 -6.69 3.08
CA PHE A 82 -3.66 -7.95 3.15
C PHE A 82 -5.09 -7.73 3.64
N ILE A 83 -5.30 -6.91 4.69
CA ILE A 83 -6.64 -6.57 5.17
C ILE A 83 -7.47 -5.93 4.06
N ILE A 84 -6.88 -4.95 3.36
CA ILE A 84 -7.54 -4.27 2.25
C ILE A 84 -7.87 -5.25 1.11
N ALA A 85 -6.93 -6.11 0.74
CA ALA A 85 -7.13 -7.12 -0.29
C ALA A 85 -8.26 -8.09 0.09
N THR A 86 -8.34 -8.51 1.35
CA THR A 86 -9.42 -9.34 1.90
C THR A 86 -10.77 -8.67 1.72
N LEU A 87 -10.89 -7.38 2.11
CA LEU A 87 -12.13 -6.62 2.02
C LEU A 87 -12.59 -6.47 0.55
N ILE A 88 -11.66 -6.18 -0.36
CA ILE A 88 -11.94 -6.10 -1.80
C ILE A 88 -12.41 -7.45 -2.34
N ALA A 89 -11.69 -8.54 -2.02
CA ALA A 89 -12.03 -9.88 -2.50
C ALA A 89 -13.43 -10.31 -2.03
N VAL A 90 -13.77 -10.07 -0.77
CA VAL A 90 -15.10 -10.35 -0.21
C VAL A 90 -16.18 -9.56 -0.95
N LYS A 91 -15.97 -8.26 -1.20
CA LYS A 91 -16.91 -7.43 -1.97
C LYS A 91 -17.12 -7.96 -3.40
N ILE A 92 -16.04 -8.28 -4.10
CA ILE A 92 -16.11 -8.81 -5.47
C ILE A 92 -16.91 -10.12 -5.50
N VAL A 93 -16.64 -11.04 -4.58
CA VAL A 93 -17.40 -12.30 -4.49
C VAL A 93 -18.87 -12.02 -4.27
N ASN A 94 -19.22 -11.16 -3.30
CA ASN A 94 -20.62 -10.82 -3.05
C ASN A 94 -21.30 -10.23 -4.30
N GLY A 95 -20.61 -9.35 -5.03
CA GLY A 95 -21.11 -8.73 -6.26
C GLY A 95 -21.31 -9.71 -7.42
N VAL A 96 -20.39 -10.67 -7.61
CA VAL A 96 -20.48 -11.68 -8.69
C VAL A 96 -21.70 -12.59 -8.53
N PHE A 97 -22.07 -12.89 -7.28
CA PHE A 97 -23.18 -13.78 -6.94
C PHE A 97 -24.54 -13.08 -6.79
N GLU A 98 -24.62 -11.77 -7.07
CA GLU A 98 -25.87 -11.02 -7.02
C GLU A 98 -26.86 -11.52 -8.10
N PRO A 99 -28.11 -11.88 -7.79
CA PRO A 99 -29.02 -12.46 -8.79
C PRO A 99 -29.50 -11.46 -9.84
N SER A 100 -29.60 -10.18 -9.50
CA SER A 100 -30.16 -9.15 -10.38
C SER A 100 -29.08 -8.51 -11.26
N PHE A 101 -29.38 -8.23 -12.53
CA PHE A 101 -28.44 -7.50 -13.40
C PHE A 101 -28.11 -6.11 -12.83
N LYS A 102 -29.12 -5.41 -12.31
CA LYS A 102 -28.96 -4.13 -11.60
C LYS A 102 -27.95 -4.24 -10.45
N GLY A 103 -28.14 -5.21 -9.55
CA GLY A 103 -27.26 -5.40 -8.41
C GLY A 103 -25.85 -5.83 -8.81
N LYS A 104 -25.70 -6.67 -9.84
CA LYS A 104 -24.38 -7.02 -10.41
C LYS A 104 -23.66 -5.79 -10.95
N MET A 105 -24.34 -4.97 -11.75
CA MET A 105 -23.76 -3.75 -12.32
C MET A 105 -23.36 -2.77 -11.21
N GLN A 106 -24.23 -2.56 -10.23
CA GLN A 106 -23.94 -1.70 -9.09
C GLN A 106 -22.74 -2.21 -8.29
N SER A 107 -22.70 -3.51 -7.98
CA SER A 107 -21.59 -4.11 -7.24
C SER A 107 -20.27 -4.04 -8.00
N PHE A 108 -20.32 -4.18 -9.34
CA PHE A 108 -19.15 -4.04 -10.20
C PHE A 108 -18.60 -2.60 -10.16
N LEU A 109 -19.46 -1.59 -10.31
CA LEU A 109 -19.03 -0.19 -10.24
C LEU A 109 -18.52 0.20 -8.85
N ASP A 110 -19.23 -0.15 -7.77
CA ASP A 110 -18.77 0.07 -6.38
C ASP A 110 -17.39 -0.57 -6.15
N SER A 111 -17.19 -1.80 -6.63
CA SER A 111 -15.89 -2.47 -6.51
C SER A 111 -14.80 -1.75 -7.32
N LEU A 112 -15.11 -1.32 -8.55
CA LEU A 112 -14.15 -0.64 -9.42
C LEU A 112 -13.71 0.71 -8.82
N PHE A 113 -14.65 1.53 -8.36
CA PHE A 113 -14.35 2.81 -7.73
C PHE A 113 -13.61 2.61 -6.40
N LYS A 114 -14.00 1.62 -5.58
CA LYS A 114 -13.30 1.31 -4.33
C LYS A 114 -11.86 0.89 -4.57
N ILE A 115 -11.60 0.04 -5.58
CA ILE A 115 -10.24 -0.35 -5.97
C ILE A 115 -9.43 0.87 -6.42
N ALA A 116 -10.01 1.74 -7.25
CA ALA A 116 -9.34 2.94 -7.74
C ALA A 116 -9.01 3.92 -6.60
N GLU A 117 -9.96 4.16 -5.68
CA GLU A 117 -9.78 4.98 -4.47
C GLU A 117 -8.63 4.46 -3.61
N ILE A 118 -8.61 3.14 -3.35
CA ILE A 118 -7.58 2.48 -2.54
C ILE A 118 -6.21 2.57 -3.21
N ILE A 119 -6.12 2.29 -4.52
CA ILE A 119 -4.86 2.35 -5.27
C ILE A 119 -4.29 3.77 -5.29
N LEU A 120 -5.14 4.79 -5.51
CA LEU A 120 -4.71 6.19 -5.44
C LEU A 120 -4.38 6.65 -4.02
N GLY A 121 -5.15 6.21 -3.03
CA GLY A 121 -4.88 6.49 -1.62
C GLY A 121 -3.53 5.92 -1.19
N MET A 122 -3.24 4.66 -1.54
CA MET A 122 -1.93 4.06 -1.31
C MET A 122 -0.83 4.82 -2.06
N ARG A 123 -1.05 5.19 -3.34
CA ARG A 123 -0.08 6.01 -4.09
C ARG A 123 0.23 7.30 -3.34
N LEU A 124 -0.80 8.01 -2.88
CA LEU A 124 -0.65 9.26 -2.14
C LEU A 124 0.16 9.06 -0.85
N VAL A 125 -0.20 8.04 -0.05
CA VAL A 125 0.49 7.72 1.20
C VAL A 125 1.96 7.37 0.94
N PHE A 126 2.27 6.50 -0.02
CA PHE A 126 3.65 6.11 -0.31
C PHE A 126 4.48 7.25 -0.88
N LYS A 127 3.92 8.09 -1.75
CA LYS A 127 4.59 9.30 -2.24
C LYS A 127 4.88 10.28 -1.11
N LEU A 128 3.92 10.46 -0.20
CA LEU A 128 4.06 11.31 0.96
C LEU A 128 5.10 10.77 1.94
N LEU A 129 5.17 9.46 2.14
CA LEU A 129 6.15 8.81 3.03
C LEU A 129 7.54 8.63 2.41
N GLY A 130 7.77 9.09 1.17
CA GLY A 130 9.05 8.92 0.48
C GLY A 130 9.39 7.47 0.18
N ALA A 131 8.38 6.65 -0.14
CA ALA A 131 8.56 5.22 -0.37
C ALA A 131 9.60 4.91 -1.45
N GLY A 132 10.35 3.83 -1.21
CA GLY A 132 11.48 3.38 -2.02
C GLY A 132 11.11 2.80 -3.38
N LYS A 133 12.09 2.15 -4.02
CA LYS A 133 11.97 1.55 -5.36
C LYS A 133 11.67 0.05 -5.31
N SER A 134 10.71 -0.36 -4.50
CA SER A 134 10.31 -1.78 -4.48
C SER A 134 9.45 -2.15 -5.70
N SER A 135 9.42 -3.44 -6.04
CA SER A 135 8.59 -3.97 -7.13
C SER A 135 7.11 -3.66 -6.92
N PHE A 136 6.62 -3.74 -5.67
CA PHE A 136 5.25 -3.38 -5.33
C PHE A 136 4.95 -1.91 -5.59
N ILE A 137 5.83 -0.99 -5.17
CA ILE A 137 5.65 0.44 -5.43
C ILE A 137 5.63 0.73 -6.93
N ALA A 138 6.47 0.06 -7.72
CA ALA A 138 6.48 0.19 -9.17
C ALA A 138 5.15 -0.26 -9.80
N ILE A 139 4.62 -1.41 -9.39
CA ILE A 139 3.31 -1.91 -9.86
C ILE A 139 2.19 -0.95 -9.45
N LEU A 140 2.19 -0.53 -8.18
CA LEU A 140 1.19 0.39 -7.65
C LEU A 140 1.20 1.72 -8.42
N TYR A 141 2.37 2.31 -8.65
CA TYR A 141 2.52 3.55 -9.42
C TYR A 141 2.17 3.37 -10.90
N GLY A 142 2.45 2.20 -11.46
CA GLY A 142 2.05 1.83 -12.82
C GLY A 142 0.54 1.75 -12.97
N ILE A 143 -0.15 0.97 -12.13
CA ILE A 143 -1.62 0.82 -12.22
C ILE A 143 -2.33 2.14 -11.89
N SER A 144 -1.88 2.85 -10.85
CA SER A 144 -2.47 4.14 -10.46
C SER A 144 -2.29 5.24 -11.50
N SER A 145 -1.32 5.12 -12.42
CA SER A 145 -1.05 6.13 -13.45
C SER A 145 -2.28 6.39 -14.35
N ILE A 146 -3.05 5.34 -14.65
CA ILE A 146 -4.27 5.40 -15.48
C ILE A 146 -5.28 6.41 -14.91
N PHE A 147 -5.39 6.49 -13.58
CA PHE A 147 -6.33 7.37 -12.89
C PHE A 147 -5.73 8.75 -12.60
N TYR A 148 -4.42 8.82 -12.41
CA TYR A 148 -3.70 10.05 -12.02
C TYR A 148 -3.39 10.96 -13.22
N GLU A 149 -2.98 10.38 -14.36
CA GLU A 149 -2.49 11.14 -15.52
C GLU A 149 -3.44 12.23 -16.03
N PRO A 150 -4.77 12.03 -16.09
CA PRO A 150 -5.70 13.06 -16.54
C PRO A 150 -5.66 14.37 -15.72
N PHE A 151 -5.16 14.30 -14.49
CA PHE A 151 -5.10 15.43 -13.56
C PHE A 151 -3.69 16.01 -13.39
N LYS A 152 -2.69 15.42 -14.07
CA LYS A 152 -1.30 15.86 -13.98
C LYS A 152 -1.15 17.29 -14.51
N GLY A 153 -0.57 18.16 -13.71
CA GLY A 153 -0.33 19.56 -14.07
C GLY A 153 -1.47 20.53 -13.77
N ILE A 154 -2.62 20.06 -13.26
CA ILE A 154 -3.71 20.96 -12.81
C ILE A 154 -3.26 21.79 -11.60
N LEU A 155 -2.47 21.19 -10.69
CA LEU A 155 -1.91 21.83 -9.51
C LEU A 155 -0.40 21.59 -9.44
N PRO A 156 0.39 22.52 -8.86
CA PRO A 156 1.82 22.36 -8.71
C PRO A 156 2.13 21.15 -7.81
N THR A 157 3.24 20.46 -8.09
CA THR A 157 3.76 19.41 -7.20
C THR A 157 4.63 20.06 -6.14
N ILE A 158 4.41 19.72 -4.87
CA ILE A 158 5.22 20.21 -3.76
C ILE A 158 6.28 19.14 -3.48
N GLU A 159 7.54 19.46 -3.77
CA GLU A 159 8.67 18.56 -3.57
C GLU A 159 9.63 19.17 -2.55
N THR A 160 10.00 18.36 -1.56
CA THR A 160 11.07 18.64 -0.60
C THR A 160 12.15 17.56 -0.74
N GLU A 161 13.26 17.66 -0.01
CA GLU A 161 14.36 16.68 -0.13
C GLU A 161 13.93 15.22 0.14
N SER A 162 12.92 15.00 0.98
CA SER A 162 12.46 13.66 1.38
C SER A 162 10.99 13.37 1.10
N LEU A 163 10.14 14.38 0.94
CA LEU A 163 8.71 14.23 0.73
C LEU A 163 8.29 14.78 -0.63
N LYS A 164 7.52 13.97 -1.38
CA LYS A 164 6.93 14.36 -2.67
C LYS A 164 5.42 14.31 -2.58
N PHE A 165 4.79 15.48 -2.52
CA PHE A 165 3.34 15.59 -2.47
C PHE A 165 2.77 15.86 -3.88
N GLU A 166 2.19 14.81 -4.48
CA GLU A 166 1.55 14.87 -5.79
C GLU A 166 0.11 15.37 -5.66
N THR A 167 -0.11 16.68 -5.71
CA THR A 167 -1.44 17.29 -5.56
C THR A 167 -2.44 16.79 -6.62
N ALA A 168 -1.96 16.43 -7.81
CA ALA A 168 -2.80 15.78 -8.83
C ALA A 168 -3.36 14.41 -8.40
N THR A 169 -2.65 13.64 -7.56
CA THR A 169 -3.18 12.39 -6.97
C THR A 169 -4.33 12.70 -6.01
N LEU A 170 -4.20 13.75 -5.19
CA LEU A 170 -5.28 14.18 -4.30
C LEU A 170 -6.52 14.61 -5.09
N VAL A 171 -6.35 15.39 -6.15
CA VAL A 171 -7.46 15.77 -7.04
C VAL A 171 -8.12 14.53 -7.66
N ALA A 172 -7.33 13.57 -8.15
CA ALA A 172 -7.84 12.33 -8.70
C ALA A 172 -8.71 11.56 -7.69
N ILE A 173 -8.29 11.46 -6.42
CA ILE A 173 -9.08 10.84 -5.34
C ILE A 173 -10.42 11.56 -5.17
N VAL A 174 -10.41 12.89 -5.05
CA VAL A 174 -11.63 13.68 -4.86
C VAL A 174 -12.61 13.48 -6.01
N ILE A 175 -12.12 13.52 -7.25
CA ILE A 175 -12.98 13.32 -8.43
C ILE A 175 -13.52 11.89 -8.49
N ILE A 176 -12.70 10.87 -8.19
CA ILE A 176 -13.15 9.48 -8.15
C ILE A 176 -14.24 9.26 -7.09
N VAL A 177 -14.10 9.84 -5.89
CA VAL A 177 -15.14 9.74 -4.84
C VAL A 177 -16.45 10.41 -5.28
N ILE A 178 -16.38 11.55 -5.98
CA ILE A 178 -17.56 12.21 -6.53
C ILE A 178 -18.21 11.31 -7.60
N LEU A 179 -17.42 10.72 -8.50
CA LEU A 179 -17.93 9.83 -9.54
C LEU A 179 -18.56 8.56 -8.97
N ASP A 180 -17.97 7.99 -7.91
CA ASP A 180 -18.51 6.85 -7.17
C ASP A 180 -19.93 7.16 -6.66
N TYR A 181 -20.06 8.26 -5.90
CA TYR A 181 -21.35 8.73 -5.39
C TYR A 181 -22.37 9.01 -6.50
N MET A 182 -21.96 9.64 -7.60
CA MET A 182 -22.83 9.91 -8.74
C MET A 182 -23.28 8.63 -9.46
N SER A 183 -22.40 7.62 -9.54
CA SER A 183 -22.71 6.36 -10.22
C SER A 183 -23.85 5.60 -9.55
N ASP A 184 -23.89 5.59 -8.21
CA ASP A 184 -24.98 4.99 -7.43
C ASP A 184 -26.33 5.65 -7.74
N LYS A 185 -26.35 6.99 -7.78
CA LYS A 185 -27.57 7.74 -8.11
C LYS A 185 -28.01 7.48 -9.54
N LEU A 186 -27.08 7.46 -10.49
CA LEU A 186 -27.37 7.21 -11.89
C LEU A 186 -27.97 5.81 -12.11
N ILE A 187 -27.39 4.77 -11.51
CA ILE A 187 -27.94 3.40 -11.57
C ILE A 187 -29.33 3.36 -10.94
N GLN A 188 -29.53 4.01 -9.80
CA GLN A 188 -30.84 4.06 -9.17
C GLN A 188 -31.89 4.69 -10.10
N GLU A 189 -31.58 5.80 -10.75
CA GLU A 189 -32.53 6.45 -11.68
C GLU A 189 -32.81 5.62 -12.94
N ILE A 190 -31.78 5.05 -13.58
CA ILE A 190 -31.95 4.24 -14.80
C ILE A 190 -32.87 3.04 -14.55
N PHE A 191 -32.73 2.39 -13.39
CA PHE A 191 -33.48 1.19 -13.05
C PHE A 191 -34.73 1.44 -12.17
N LYS A 192 -35.18 2.70 -12.03
CA LYS A 192 -36.47 3.00 -11.38
C LYS A 192 -37.69 2.71 -12.27
N VAL A 193 -37.49 2.47 -13.57
CA VAL A 193 -38.56 2.44 -14.58
C VAL A 193 -39.46 1.19 -14.52
N ASP A 194 -39.01 0.08 -13.90
CA ASP A 194 -39.72 -1.20 -14.01
C ASP A 194 -40.76 -1.50 -12.92
N THR A 195 -40.92 -0.66 -11.90
CA THR A 195 -42.00 -0.83 -10.92
C THR A 195 -43.21 0.01 -11.31
N MET A 196 -43.76 -0.20 -12.51
CA MET A 196 -45.15 0.21 -12.72
C MET A 196 -46.01 -0.61 -11.76
N PRO A 197 -47.03 -0.01 -11.12
CA PRO A 197 -47.94 -0.75 -10.27
C PRO A 197 -48.57 -1.85 -11.12
N THR A 198 -48.18 -3.10 -10.88
CA THR A 198 -48.91 -4.24 -11.40
C THR A 198 -50.32 -4.07 -10.88
N SER A 199 -51.26 -3.70 -11.75
CA SER A 199 -52.69 -3.59 -11.45
C SER A 199 -53.25 -4.97 -11.12
N SER A 200 -52.84 -5.57 -10.00
CA SER A 200 -53.44 -6.77 -9.43
C SER A 200 -54.47 -6.35 -8.39
N ASN A 201 -55.50 -5.67 -8.86
CA ASN A 201 -56.80 -5.65 -8.20
C ASN A 201 -57.86 -5.39 -9.26
N VAL A 202 -57.97 -6.33 -10.22
CA VAL A 202 -59.29 -6.65 -10.72
C VAL A 202 -59.88 -7.54 -9.63
N PRO A 203 -60.90 -7.09 -8.88
CA PRO A 203 -61.64 -7.98 -8.01
C PRO A 203 -62.09 -9.15 -8.87
N GLN A 204 -61.61 -10.36 -8.57
CA GLN A 204 -62.25 -11.57 -9.09
C GLN A 204 -63.69 -11.47 -8.60
N GLY A 205 -64.57 -11.01 -9.48
CA GLY A 205 -66.00 -11.10 -9.28
C GLY A 205 -66.30 -12.56 -9.07
N THR A 206 -66.47 -12.95 -7.81
CA THR A 206 -67.22 -14.14 -7.44
C THR A 206 -68.59 -13.95 -8.09
N MET A 207 -68.77 -14.50 -9.28
CA MET A 207 -70.11 -14.67 -9.82
C MET A 207 -70.89 -15.47 -8.78
N PRO A 208 -72.02 -14.96 -8.27
CA PRO A 208 -72.88 -15.74 -7.40
C PRO A 208 -73.38 -16.92 -8.22
N VAL A 209 -72.83 -18.11 -7.94
CA VAL A 209 -73.43 -19.36 -8.37
C VAL A 209 -74.80 -19.41 -7.72
N GLY A 210 -75.83 -19.26 -8.55
CA GLY A 210 -77.22 -19.29 -8.14
C GLY A 210 -77.49 -20.53 -7.30
N GLN A 211 -78.11 -20.29 -6.15
CA GLN A 211 -78.83 -21.29 -5.38
C GLN A 211 -79.81 -22.03 -6.28
N GLN A 212 -79.71 -23.35 -6.29
CA GLN A 212 -80.87 -24.21 -6.40
C GLN A 212 -80.71 -25.35 -5.39
N ASN A 213 -81.09 -25.09 -4.15
CA ASN A 213 -81.39 -26.14 -3.20
C ASN A 213 -82.65 -25.77 -2.42
N LEU A 214 -83.78 -26.34 -2.85
CA LEU A 214 -85.02 -26.35 -2.11
C LEU A 214 -84.93 -27.46 -1.05
N GLY A 215 -85.03 -27.09 0.22
CA GLY A 215 -85.59 -27.97 1.24
C GLY A 215 -84.80 -28.09 2.54
N GLY A 216 -85.44 -27.66 3.64
CA GLY A 216 -85.23 -28.29 4.96
C GLY A 216 -84.51 -27.42 5.99
N GLY A 217 -85.30 -26.69 6.78
CA GLY A 217 -84.88 -25.74 7.81
C GLY A 217 -83.84 -26.20 8.83
N ALA A 218 -82.99 -25.24 9.23
CA ALA A 218 -82.62 -24.99 10.62
C ALA A 218 -82.04 -23.56 10.71
N SER A 219 -82.44 -22.83 11.74
CA SER A 219 -82.14 -21.42 12.00
C SER A 219 -80.64 -21.10 12.09
N VAL A 220 -80.17 -20.14 11.27
CA VAL A 220 -78.85 -19.51 11.42
C VAL A 220 -79.04 -18.09 11.95
N GLN A 221 -78.42 -17.81 13.10
CA GLN A 221 -78.36 -16.49 13.72
C GLN A 221 -77.58 -15.51 12.84
N GLN A 222 -78.15 -14.32 12.63
CA GLN A 222 -77.50 -13.18 11.98
C GLN A 222 -76.32 -12.70 12.84
N GLN A 223 -75.11 -12.73 12.28
CA GLN A 223 -73.99 -11.91 12.77
C GLN A 223 -73.79 -10.73 11.83
N LEU A 224 -73.89 -9.53 12.42
CA LEU A 224 -73.67 -8.24 11.77
C LEU A 224 -72.21 -8.12 11.29
N PRO A 225 -71.96 -7.49 10.12
CA PRO A 225 -70.60 -7.18 9.70
C PRO A 225 -70.00 -6.09 10.60
N THR A 226 -68.95 -6.43 11.33
CA THR A 226 -68.09 -5.46 12.00
C THR A 226 -67.06 -4.93 11.01
N TYR A 227 -67.08 -3.62 10.79
CA TYR A 227 -66.04 -2.92 10.05
C TYR A 227 -64.77 -2.86 10.93
N PRO A 228 -63.59 -3.27 10.44
CA PRO A 228 -62.36 -3.04 11.18
C PRO A 228 -62.02 -1.55 11.19
N VAL A 229 -61.96 -1.03 12.41
CA VAL A 229 -61.48 0.29 12.79
C VAL A 229 -60.03 0.45 12.36
N SER A 230 -59.75 1.52 11.63
CA SER A 230 -58.41 2.04 11.37
C SER A 230 -57.83 2.62 12.66
N GLY A 231 -56.65 2.13 13.05
CA GLY A 231 -55.81 2.78 14.04
C GLY A 231 -55.15 1.82 15.00
N GLN A 232 -53.92 1.41 14.71
CA GLN A 232 -52.98 1.14 15.77
C GLN A 232 -51.55 1.42 15.30
N ILE A 233 -51.00 2.49 15.87
CA ILE A 233 -49.60 2.86 15.83
C ILE A 233 -48.87 1.77 16.63
N ASP A 234 -48.14 0.89 15.94
CA ASP A 234 -47.27 -0.07 16.60
C ASP A 234 -45.93 0.62 16.90
N GLY A 235 -45.84 1.15 18.11
CA GLY A 235 -44.59 1.56 18.73
C GLY A 235 -43.86 0.32 19.24
N THR A 236 -42.98 -0.25 18.41
CA THR A 236 -41.99 -1.22 18.89
C THR A 236 -40.77 -0.46 19.41
N SER A 237 -40.89 0.02 20.65
CA SER A 237 -39.73 0.31 21.48
C SER A 237 -39.03 -1.00 21.81
N VAL A 238 -37.97 -1.33 21.07
CA VAL A 238 -37.05 -2.41 21.46
C VAL A 238 -36.17 -1.89 22.59
N ASN A 239 -36.49 -2.40 23.77
CA ASN A 239 -35.75 -2.36 25.00
C ASN A 239 -34.31 -2.91 24.80
N THR A 240 -33.32 -2.02 24.74
CA THR A 240 -31.89 -2.38 24.88
C THR A 240 -31.46 -2.18 26.33
N GLY A 241 -32.00 -3.01 27.22
CA GLY A 241 -31.48 -3.18 28.57
C GLY A 241 -30.15 -3.94 28.56
N TYR A 242 -29.05 -3.24 28.31
CA TYR A 242 -27.72 -3.64 28.79
C TYR A 242 -27.33 -2.72 29.94
N GLN A 243 -27.84 -3.05 31.13
CA GLN A 243 -27.36 -2.49 32.38
C GLN A 243 -26.15 -3.31 32.82
N SER A 244 -24.99 -2.98 32.27
CA SER A 244 -23.70 -3.50 32.74
C SER A 244 -23.41 -2.89 34.12
N GLN A 245 -23.57 -3.68 35.18
CA GLN A 245 -23.02 -3.32 36.49
C GLN A 245 -21.48 -3.33 36.40
N PRO A 246 -20.78 -2.29 36.90
CA PRO A 246 -19.35 -2.40 37.14
C PRO A 246 -19.13 -3.38 38.30
N GLN A 247 -18.64 -4.58 38.00
CA GLN A 247 -18.04 -5.43 39.02
C GLN A 247 -16.77 -4.75 39.50
N VAL A 248 -16.83 -4.20 40.71
CA VAL A 248 -15.66 -3.72 41.45
C VAL A 248 -14.83 -4.95 41.81
N GLN A 249 -13.80 -5.21 41.01
CA GLN A 249 -12.82 -6.25 41.30
C GLN A 249 -12.03 -5.80 42.55
N GLN A 250 -12.23 -6.52 43.64
CA GLN A 250 -11.48 -6.33 44.88
C GLN A 250 -10.01 -6.65 44.60
N ILE A 251 -9.16 -5.63 44.73
CA ILE A 251 -7.71 -5.75 44.70
C ILE A 251 -7.30 -6.52 45.96
N PRO A 252 -6.55 -7.64 45.86
CA PRO A 252 -5.91 -8.25 47.02
C PRO A 252 -4.94 -7.26 47.64
N GLN A 253 -5.14 -6.93 48.92
CA GLN A 253 -4.21 -6.13 49.70
C GLN A 253 -2.85 -6.84 49.75
N GLN A 254 -1.85 -6.25 49.10
CA GLN A 254 -0.46 -6.66 49.30
C GLN A 254 -0.04 -6.29 50.73
N PRO A 255 0.69 -7.16 51.44
CA PRO A 255 1.28 -6.82 52.72
C PRO A 255 2.33 -5.72 52.53
N VAL A 256 2.19 -4.68 53.35
CA VAL A 256 3.16 -3.59 53.54
C VAL A 256 4.52 -4.21 53.88
N GLN A 257 5.52 -3.99 53.02
CA GLN A 257 6.92 -4.25 53.34
C GLN A 257 7.56 -2.95 53.85
N ASP A 258 8.23 -3.08 54.99
CA ASP A 258 8.93 -2.02 55.71
C ASP A 258 10.00 -1.31 54.86
N PRO A 259 10.27 -0.02 55.11
CA PRO A 259 11.38 0.70 54.49
C PRO A 259 12.70 0.26 55.14
N VAL A 260 13.41 -0.67 54.50
CA VAL A 260 14.79 -0.98 54.86
C VAL A 260 15.70 0.13 54.32
N GLN A 261 16.28 0.87 55.26
CA GLN A 261 17.44 1.72 55.06
C GLN A 261 18.61 0.91 54.48
N GLN A 262 19.19 1.33 53.36
CA GLN A 262 20.59 1.00 53.04
C GLN A 262 21.14 1.99 52.01
N VAL A 263 21.84 3.02 52.49
CA VAL A 263 23.31 3.15 52.50
C VAL A 263 23.83 3.66 51.15
N ASN A 264 24.09 4.98 51.17
CA ASN A 264 25.05 5.66 50.30
C ASN A 264 26.30 4.83 50.10
N SER A 265 26.68 4.59 48.85
CA SER A 265 28.06 4.28 48.49
C SER A 265 28.35 4.98 47.18
N ILE A 266 29.08 6.09 47.30
CA ILE A 266 29.67 6.88 46.22
C ILE A 266 30.81 6.05 45.62
N PRO A 267 30.81 5.74 44.31
CA PRO A 267 32.05 5.36 43.64
C PRO A 267 32.81 6.64 43.30
N GLN A 268 34.02 6.75 43.86
CA GLN A 268 34.98 7.78 43.52
C GLN A 268 35.24 7.79 42.01
N GLN A 269 35.06 8.95 41.39
CA GLN A 269 35.60 9.22 40.06
C GLN A 269 37.12 9.21 40.16
N GLN A 270 37.76 8.14 39.67
CA GLN A 270 39.17 8.16 39.32
C GLN A 270 39.31 8.79 37.94
N THR A 271 39.88 9.99 37.95
CA THR A 271 40.40 10.71 36.81
C THR A 271 41.59 9.91 36.26
N GLY A 272 41.34 9.13 35.21
CA GLY A 272 42.35 8.40 34.45
C GLY A 272 42.53 9.03 33.07
N SER A 273 43.68 9.68 32.90
CA SER A 273 44.17 10.25 31.65
C SER A 273 44.48 9.16 30.60
N ASN A 274 44.33 9.55 29.33
CA ASN A 274 45.04 9.09 28.14
C ASN A 274 44.29 8.25 27.08
N MET A 275 44.58 8.69 25.86
CA MET A 275 44.63 7.97 24.58
C MET A 275 43.32 7.80 23.81
N GLU A 276 43.04 8.88 23.08
CA GLU A 276 42.50 8.92 21.73
C GLU A 276 43.11 7.81 20.85
N GLN A 277 42.40 6.68 20.73
CA GLN A 277 42.76 5.58 19.85
C GLN A 277 41.96 5.73 18.56
N ALA A 278 42.61 6.34 17.58
CA ALA A 278 42.14 6.42 16.21
C ALA A 278 41.97 5.01 15.63
N SER A 279 40.82 4.82 14.99
CA SER A 279 40.36 3.58 14.40
C SER A 279 41.23 3.21 13.19
N GLU A 280 41.85 2.03 13.22
CA GLU A 280 42.41 1.41 12.02
C GLU A 280 41.30 0.78 11.15
N PRO A 281 41.42 0.85 9.81
CA PRO A 281 40.45 0.31 8.88
C PRO A 281 40.55 -1.22 8.75
N VAL A 282 39.39 -1.87 8.72
CA VAL A 282 39.21 -3.30 8.43
C VAL A 282 39.64 -3.61 6.99
N PRO A 283 40.49 -4.62 6.73
CA PRO A 283 40.80 -5.08 5.39
C PRO A 283 39.82 -6.17 4.92
N GLY A 284 39.33 -6.04 3.68
CA GLY A 284 38.90 -7.19 2.87
C GLY A 284 37.40 -7.45 2.80
N GLN A 285 36.66 -6.64 2.03
CA GLN A 285 35.44 -7.08 1.36
C GLN A 285 35.67 -6.90 -0.15
N ASN A 286 35.74 -8.04 -0.85
CA ASN A 286 35.86 -8.12 -2.30
C ASN A 286 34.64 -7.47 -2.96
N TYR A 287 34.83 -6.31 -3.56
CA TYR A 287 33.90 -5.78 -4.55
C TYR A 287 34.21 -6.43 -5.90
N TYR A 288 33.20 -7.06 -6.49
CA TYR A 288 33.20 -7.44 -7.89
C TYR A 288 33.45 -6.18 -8.74
N GLN A 289 34.55 -6.15 -9.48
CA GLN A 289 34.75 -5.22 -10.59
C GLN A 289 33.98 -5.77 -11.80
N GLU A 290 32.96 -5.05 -12.25
CA GLU A 290 32.47 -5.16 -13.63
C GLU A 290 33.57 -4.68 -14.59
N PRO A 291 33.87 -5.40 -15.68
CA PRO A 291 34.74 -4.90 -16.71
C PRO A 291 34.04 -3.80 -17.51
N VAL A 292 34.66 -2.62 -17.52
CA VAL A 292 34.36 -1.52 -18.42
C VAL A 292 35.07 -1.80 -19.75
N ASP A 293 34.31 -2.22 -20.76
CA ASP A 293 34.78 -2.18 -22.15
C ASP A 293 34.26 -0.90 -22.83
N GLN A 294 35.14 0.09 -22.91
CA GLN A 294 35.06 1.15 -23.91
C GLN A 294 36.38 1.23 -24.67
N GLN A 295 36.27 0.94 -25.97
CA GLN A 295 36.60 1.87 -27.05
C GLN A 295 37.66 1.43 -28.09
N SER A 296 37.31 1.74 -29.34
CA SER A 296 38.15 1.93 -30.55
C SER A 296 38.48 0.66 -31.37
N ASN A 297 38.50 0.62 -32.70
CA ASN A 297 38.01 1.45 -33.83
C ASN A 297 38.15 0.54 -35.11
N PRO A 298 38.30 1.01 -36.37
CA PRO A 298 37.45 0.70 -37.53
C PRO A 298 38.07 -0.26 -38.59
N GLU A 299 37.28 -0.72 -39.56
CA GLU A 299 37.58 -1.03 -40.98
C GLU A 299 36.53 -2.04 -41.51
N ASN A 300 35.56 -1.62 -42.33
CA ASN A 300 35.61 -1.51 -43.80
C ASN A 300 35.86 -2.85 -44.53
N THR A 301 34.84 -3.39 -45.22
CA THR A 301 34.70 -3.42 -46.71
C THR A 301 33.76 -4.56 -47.18
N GLN A 302 32.97 -4.26 -48.22
CA GLN A 302 32.34 -5.12 -49.24
C GLN A 302 30.87 -5.51 -49.02
N THR A 303 29.88 -4.90 -49.71
CA THR A 303 29.49 -4.92 -51.15
C THR A 303 28.45 -6.01 -51.43
N GLU A 304 27.18 -5.61 -51.58
CA GLU A 304 26.11 -6.20 -52.41
C GLU A 304 24.91 -5.24 -52.26
N GLN A 305 24.62 -4.26 -53.12
CA GLN A 305 24.36 -4.25 -54.56
C GLN A 305 23.13 -5.07 -54.98
N PHE A 306 21.92 -4.58 -54.65
CA PHE A 306 20.73 -4.78 -55.49
C PHE A 306 19.96 -3.47 -55.67
N ALA A 307 19.63 -3.19 -56.93
CA ALA A 307 19.14 -1.94 -57.47
C ALA A 307 17.67 -1.64 -57.11
N PRO A 308 17.24 -0.36 -57.23
CA PRO A 308 15.87 0.08 -57.00
C PRO A 308 15.04 0.00 -58.29
N ASN A 309 13.77 -0.42 -58.17
CA ASN A 309 12.81 -0.25 -59.25
C ASN A 309 11.99 1.04 -59.05
N LYS A 310 11.85 1.76 -60.15
CA LYS A 310 11.13 3.02 -60.32
C LYS A 310 9.62 2.75 -60.38
N GLU A 311 8.80 3.66 -59.83
CA GLU A 311 7.89 4.52 -60.62
C GLU A 311 7.03 5.45 -59.73
N PRO A 312 6.51 6.57 -60.28
CA PRO A 312 6.08 7.73 -59.52
C PRO A 312 4.55 7.82 -59.35
N VAL A 313 4.09 8.41 -58.25
CA VAL A 313 2.73 8.97 -58.18
C VAL A 313 2.79 10.39 -57.62
N GLN A 314 2.12 11.27 -58.36
CA GLN A 314 2.06 12.70 -58.24
C GLN A 314 1.29 13.17 -57.00
N GLY A 315 1.82 14.22 -56.38
CA GLY A 315 1.10 15.46 -56.06
C GLY A 315 -0.06 15.40 -55.07
N PHE A 316 0.14 15.95 -53.88
CA PHE A 316 -0.75 16.98 -53.33
C PHE A 316 0.00 17.78 -52.24
N VAL A 317 0.19 19.06 -52.51
CA VAL A 317 0.69 20.07 -51.55
C VAL A 317 -0.54 20.72 -50.91
N PRO A 318 -0.53 20.94 -49.59
CA PRO A 318 -1.04 22.22 -49.10
C PRO A 318 -0.01 22.98 -48.28
N SER A 319 -0.02 24.28 -48.56
CA SER A 319 0.82 25.36 -48.08
C SER A 319 0.93 25.45 -46.56
N GLN A 320 2.17 25.61 -46.11
CA GLN A 320 2.52 26.10 -44.78
C GLN A 320 2.10 27.57 -44.66
N SER A 321 1.34 27.90 -43.63
CA SER A 321 1.18 29.28 -43.16
C SER A 321 2.04 29.46 -41.93
N ALA A 322 3.08 30.25 -42.09
CA ALA A 322 3.93 30.75 -41.03
C ALA A 322 3.13 31.70 -40.12
N VAL A 323 3.29 31.54 -38.80
CA VAL A 323 2.99 32.58 -37.82
C VAL A 323 4.27 32.79 -37.02
N ASP A 324 5.08 33.71 -37.52
CA ASP A 324 6.18 34.33 -36.77
C ASP A 324 5.57 35.34 -35.78
N VAL A 325 5.71 35.08 -34.49
CA VAL A 325 5.47 36.09 -33.45
C VAL A 325 6.82 36.66 -33.03
N ASN A 326 7.11 37.82 -33.61
CA ASN A 326 8.25 38.68 -33.33
C ASN A 326 7.96 39.48 -32.03
N PHE A 327 8.72 39.25 -30.95
CA PHE A 327 8.74 40.14 -29.79
C PHE A 327 10.06 40.91 -29.79
N GLN A 328 9.97 42.18 -30.22
CA GLN A 328 11.04 43.17 -30.12
C GLN A 328 11.18 43.69 -28.68
N ALA A 329 12.44 43.94 -28.33
CA ALA A 329 12.93 44.54 -27.11
C ALA A 329 12.53 46.02 -26.96
N GLN A 330 12.44 46.48 -25.71
CA GLN A 330 12.64 47.87 -25.34
C GLN A 330 13.73 47.96 -24.26
N ASP A 331 14.75 48.74 -24.59
CA ASP A 331 15.77 49.34 -23.72
C ASP A 331 15.12 50.06 -22.51
N THR A 332 15.82 50.20 -21.38
CA THR A 332 16.55 51.44 -21.03
C THR A 332 17.31 51.35 -19.67
N VAL A 333 18.53 51.92 -19.66
CA VAL A 333 19.32 52.55 -18.56
C VAL A 333 20.18 51.70 -17.60
N GLN A 334 21.49 51.72 -17.90
CA GLN A 334 22.63 51.67 -16.94
C GLN A 334 22.76 52.99 -16.16
N PRO A 335 23.45 52.97 -15.00
CA PRO A 335 24.69 53.75 -14.97
C PRO A 335 25.88 53.03 -14.33
N SER A 336 27.05 53.36 -14.85
CA SER A 336 28.38 52.94 -14.45
C SER A 336 29.14 54.08 -13.76
N SER A 337 29.88 53.77 -12.69
CA SER A 337 31.07 54.53 -12.23
C SER A 337 31.85 53.66 -11.22
N THR A 338 32.92 53.00 -11.64
CA THR A 338 34.36 53.29 -11.34
C THR A 338 34.81 53.18 -9.87
N SER A 339 35.50 52.05 -9.57
CA SER A 339 36.82 51.80 -8.88
C SER A 339 37.48 52.91 -8.02
N PRO A 340 38.38 52.60 -7.03
CA PRO A 340 39.43 51.56 -7.12
C PRO A 340 39.94 50.84 -5.82
N GLN A 341 40.70 49.76 -6.07
CA GLN A 341 41.91 49.21 -5.39
C GLN A 341 42.05 49.13 -3.85
N ASP A 342 42.36 47.91 -3.36
CA ASP A 342 43.64 47.53 -2.70
C ASP A 342 43.62 46.00 -2.35
N GLN A 343 44.54 45.16 -2.88
CA GLN A 343 45.81 44.70 -2.27
C GLN A 343 45.60 44.04 -0.88
N GLN A 344 45.88 42.75 -0.59
CA GLN A 344 47.14 41.99 -0.70
C GLN A 344 46.93 40.47 -0.39
N PRO A 345 47.96 39.60 -0.57
CA PRO A 345 47.90 38.12 -0.62
C PRO A 345 48.46 37.42 0.65
N THR A 346 48.43 36.06 0.68
CA THR A 346 49.26 35.05 1.43
C THR A 346 48.37 33.93 2.00
N SER A 347 48.69 32.62 2.11
CA SER A 347 49.81 31.75 1.72
C SER A 347 49.33 30.29 1.79
N GLN A 348 49.84 29.43 0.90
CA GLN A 348 49.84 27.97 1.05
C GLN A 348 50.96 27.53 2.02
N PRO A 349 50.82 26.39 2.71
CA PRO A 349 51.97 25.60 3.13
C PRO A 349 52.10 24.32 2.32
N GLN A 350 53.27 24.18 1.71
CA GLN A 350 53.86 22.96 1.19
C GLN A 350 54.05 21.95 2.33
N ASN A 351 53.75 20.68 2.11
CA ASN A 351 54.16 19.61 3.02
C ASN A 351 55.28 18.77 2.39
N THR A 352 56.35 18.64 3.16
CA THR A 352 57.67 18.15 2.79
C THR A 352 57.71 16.62 2.85
N GLN A 353 58.20 16.00 1.77
CA GLN A 353 58.60 14.60 1.74
C GLN A 353 59.90 14.40 2.54
N VAL A 354 59.93 13.40 3.41
CA VAL A 354 61.17 12.84 3.98
C VAL A 354 61.17 11.33 3.71
N PRO A 355 62.26 10.75 3.15
CA PRO A 355 62.38 9.32 2.95
C PRO A 355 63.03 8.67 4.18
N VAL A 356 62.45 7.58 4.68
CA VAL A 356 63.12 6.69 5.64
C VAL A 356 63.12 5.27 5.11
N ASN A 357 64.34 4.83 4.83
CA ASN A 357 64.78 3.49 4.50
C ASN A 357 64.97 2.69 5.81
N ASN A 358 64.54 1.42 5.86
CA ASN A 358 65.24 0.30 6.50
C ASN A 358 64.37 -0.98 6.54
N GLN A 359 64.70 -1.90 5.63
CA GLN A 359 65.01 -3.34 5.79
C GLN A 359 64.35 -4.26 6.86
N PRO A 360 64.35 -5.59 6.62
CA PRO A 360 63.23 -6.49 6.93
C PRO A 360 63.47 -7.36 8.17
N ASN A 361 62.39 -7.77 8.84
CA ASN A 361 62.40 -8.88 9.77
C ASN A 361 61.36 -9.94 9.38
N SER A 362 61.90 -11.03 8.85
CA SER A 362 61.36 -12.38 8.70
C SER A 362 60.94 -13.00 10.04
N TYR A 363 59.83 -13.75 10.08
CA TYR A 363 59.57 -14.91 10.97
C TYR A 363 58.25 -15.64 10.55
N PRO A 364 58.00 -16.90 10.99
CA PRO A 364 57.95 -18.03 10.08
C PRO A 364 56.56 -18.64 9.81
N ASN A 365 56.51 -19.42 8.73
CA ASN A 365 55.47 -20.40 8.39
C ASN A 365 55.17 -21.38 9.54
N THR A 366 53.89 -21.52 9.88
CA THR A 366 53.35 -22.69 10.59
C THR A 366 52.56 -23.58 9.62
N PRO A 367 52.80 -24.91 9.60
CA PRO A 367 52.20 -25.84 8.65
C PRO A 367 50.75 -26.26 9.04
N PRO A 368 49.96 -26.80 8.09
CA PRO A 368 48.61 -27.27 8.35
C PRO A 368 48.61 -28.65 9.04
N PRO A 369 47.61 -28.97 9.89
CA PRO A 369 47.48 -30.30 10.46
C PRO A 369 46.90 -31.31 9.46
N SER A 370 47.58 -32.45 9.41
CA SER A 370 47.36 -33.65 8.63
C SER A 370 46.20 -34.53 9.13
N SER A 371 45.38 -34.98 8.18
CA SER A 371 44.74 -36.30 7.99
C SER A 371 44.58 -37.34 9.14
N GLN A 372 43.34 -37.85 9.21
CA GLN A 372 42.89 -39.25 9.46
C GLN A 372 42.97 -39.84 10.89
N PRO A 373 41.99 -40.69 11.30
CA PRO A 373 42.05 -42.10 10.91
C PRO A 373 40.73 -42.81 10.56
N SER A 374 40.92 -43.92 9.84
CA SER A 374 40.02 -44.95 9.37
C SER A 374 39.21 -45.65 10.46
N ALA A 375 38.01 -46.13 10.12
CA ALA A 375 37.31 -47.19 10.85
C ALA A 375 37.31 -48.49 10.02
N PRO A 376 37.47 -49.67 10.65
CA PRO A 376 37.44 -50.96 9.99
C PRO A 376 36.02 -51.56 9.91
N ILE A 377 35.95 -52.62 9.08
CA ILE A 377 34.86 -53.50 8.64
C ILE A 377 33.80 -53.82 9.71
#